data_AF-A0A962E1Y1-F1
#
_entry.id   AF-A0A962E1Y1-F1
#
_cell.length_a   1.000
_cell.length_b   1.000
_cell.length_c   1.000
_cell.angle_alpha   90.00
_cell.angle_beta   90.00
_cell.angle_gamma   90.00
#
_symmetry.space_group_name_H-M   'P 1'
#
loop_
_entity.id
_entity.type
_entity.pdbx_description
1 polymer ?
#
loop_
_entity_poly.entity_id
_entity_poly.type
_entity_poly.pdbx_seq_one_letter_code
_entity_poly.pdbx_strand_id
1 'polypeptide(L)'
;VYAILLQSMLSLIFIFTSSFQSILIFTGFTLGLSNFATVLGVFALRYKQPELVRPYKTWLYPITPMLYLLLMGWTLWHITIEKPNEALMSLTVIVAGILMYLASITIRPGRT
;
A
#
# COMPACT_ATOMS: atom_id res chain seq x y z
N VAL A 1 22.41 1.18 -12.08
CA VAL A 1 21.99 1.34 -13.50
C VAL A 1 20.86 0.37 -13.87
N TYR A 2 20.99 -0.95 -13.62
CA TYR A 2 19.94 -1.94 -13.94
C TYR A 2 18.54 -1.64 -13.37
N ALA A 3 18.43 -1.15 -12.12
CA ALA A 3 17.15 -0.79 -11.51
C ALA A 3 16.44 0.37 -12.23
N ILE A 4 17.21 1.36 -12.71
CA ILE A 4 16.68 2.51 -13.44
C ILE A 4 16.18 2.06 -14.82
N LEU A 5 16.95 1.22 -15.52
CA LEU A 5 16.55 0.62 -16.79
C LEU A 5 15.22 -0.15 -16.67
N LEU A 6 15.07 -0.96 -15.63
CA LEU A 6 13.85 -1.72 -15.37
C LEU A 6 12.67 -0.76 -15.11
N GLN A 7 12.83 0.22 -14.21
CA GLN A 7 11.77 1.20 -13.91
C GLN A 7 11.37 2.01 -15.15
N SER A 8 12.33 2.45 -15.96
CA SER A 8 12.07 3.18 -17.20
C SER A 8 11.31 2.32 -18.22
N MET A 9 11.69 1.06 -18.37
CA MET A 9 11.00 0.11 -19.24
C MET A 9 9.54 -0.09 -18.80
N LEU A 10 9.30 -0.33 -17.50
CA LEU A 10 7.95 -0.45 -16.94
C LEU A 10 7.13 0.82 -17.17
N SER A 11 7.73 1.99 -16.94
CA SER A 11 7.06 3.27 -17.14
C SER A 11 6.63 3.47 -18.59
N LEU A 12 7.48 3.11 -19.56
CA LEU A 12 7.13 3.15 -20.98
C LEU A 12 5.97 2.22 -21.31
N ILE A 13 5.97 0.97 -20.81
CA ILE A 13 4.87 0.01 -21.03
C ILE A 13 3.54 0.56 -20.51
N PHE A 14 3.55 1.18 -19.32
CA PHE A 14 2.35 1.80 -18.75
C PHE A 14 1.85 2.98 -19.60
N ILE A 15 2.75 3.83 -20.09
CA ILE A 15 2.38 4.98 -20.94
C ILE A 15 1.72 4.51 -22.25
N PHE A 16 2.20 3.42 -22.86
CA PHE A 16 1.63 2.90 -24.11
C PHE A 16 0.28 2.18 -23.90
N THR A 17 0.06 1.58 -22.74
CA THR A 17 -1.11 0.71 -22.50
C THR A 17 -2.27 1.43 -21.81
N SER A 18 -1.98 2.40 -20.94
CA SER A 18 -2.97 2.94 -20.00
C SER A 18 -3.17 4.45 -20.18
N SER A 19 -4.42 4.89 -20.02
CA SER A 19 -4.75 6.31 -19.94
C SER A 19 -4.13 6.94 -18.69
N PHE A 20 -3.71 8.20 -18.79
CA PHE A 20 -3.16 8.97 -17.67
C PHE A 20 -4.09 8.96 -16.44
N GLN A 21 -5.39 9.13 -16.66
CA GLN A 21 -6.38 9.10 -15.57
C GLN A 21 -6.40 7.73 -14.87
N SER A 22 -6.34 6.64 -15.64
CA SER A 22 -6.33 5.29 -15.09
C SER A 22 -5.07 4.99 -14.29
N ILE A 23 -3.91 5.48 -14.75
CA ILE A 23 -2.65 5.35 -14.01
C ILE A 23 -2.73 6.08 -12.68
N LEU A 24 -3.27 7.31 -12.66
CA LEU A 24 -3.42 8.09 -11.44
C LEU A 24 -4.31 7.40 -10.41
N ILE A 25 -5.45 6.85 -10.84
CA ILE A 25 -6.38 6.17 -9.93
C ILE A 25 -5.78 4.84 -9.45
N PHE A 26 -5.15 4.08 -10.34
CA PHE A 26 -4.44 2.84 -9.99
C PHE A 26 -3.35 3.09 -8.95
N THR A 27 -2.47 4.07 -9.17
CA THR A 27 -1.39 4.42 -8.24
C THR A 27 -1.95 5.02 -6.95
N GLY A 28 -2.95 5.89 -7.04
CA GLY A 28 -3.60 6.50 -5.89
C GLY A 28 -4.25 5.46 -4.98
N PHE A 29 -4.95 4.48 -5.54
CA PHE A 29 -5.54 3.37 -4.79
C PHE A 29 -4.46 2.49 -4.14
N THR A 30 -3.42 2.13 -4.89
CA THR A 30 -2.32 1.28 -4.39
C THR A 30 -1.59 1.95 -3.21
N LEU A 31 -1.27 3.25 -3.35
CA LEU A 31 -0.65 4.04 -2.29
C LEU A 31 -1.61 4.25 -1.11
N GLY A 32 -2.89 4.48 -1.40
CA GLY A 32 -3.95 4.62 -0.39
C GLY A 32 -4.06 3.39 0.49
N LEU A 33 -4.13 2.20 -0.13
CA LEU A 33 -4.20 0.92 0.59
C LEU A 33 -2.93 0.67 1.42
N SER A 34 -1.76 0.92 0.84
CA SER A 34 -0.46 0.76 1.53
C SER A 34 -0.33 1.69 2.73
N ASN A 35 -0.74 2.94 2.58
CA ASN A 35 -0.74 3.91 3.67
C ASN A 35 -1.78 3.58 4.74
N PHE A 36 -2.97 3.12 4.35
CA PHE A 36 -3.98 2.65 5.28
C PHE A 36 -3.46 1.48 6.12
N ALA A 37 -2.83 0.49 5.49
CA ALA A 37 -2.17 -0.62 6.17
C ALA A 37 -1.03 -0.16 7.10
N THR A 38 -0.24 0.82 6.67
CA THR A 38 0.86 1.39 7.47
C THR A 38 0.32 2.06 8.75
N VAL A 39 -0.75 2.86 8.64
CA VAL A 39 -1.35 3.51 9.82
C VAL A 39 -2.06 2.51 10.72
N LEU A 40 -2.74 1.50 10.17
CA LEU A 40 -3.23 0.36 10.96
C LEU A 40 -2.10 -0.37 11.69
N GLY A 41 -0.93 -0.51 11.05
CA GLY A 41 0.27 -1.07 11.63
C GLY A 41 0.73 -0.33 12.88
N VAL A 42 0.55 0.99 12.95
CA VAL A 42 0.84 1.79 14.15
C VAL A 42 -0.07 1.38 15.31
N PHE A 43 -1.36 1.14 15.06
CA PHE A 43 -2.29 0.64 16.09
C PHE A 43 -1.93 -0.79 16.52
N ALA A 44 -1.62 -1.67 15.57
CA ALA A 44 -1.22 -3.04 15.86
C ALA A 44 0.08 -3.11 16.68
N LEU A 45 1.08 -2.29 16.34
CA LEU A 45 2.35 -2.22 17.08
C LEU A 45 2.13 -1.68 18.49
N ARG A 46 1.21 -0.73 18.66
CA ARG A 46 0.88 -0.19 19.98
C ARG A 46 0.20 -1.21 20.91
N TYR A 47 -0.59 -2.13 20.34
CA TYR A 47 -1.18 -3.24 21.08
C TYR A 47 -0.16 -4.35 21.38
N LYS A 48 0.67 -4.70 20.39
CA LYS A 48 1.62 -5.82 20.50
C LYS A 48 2.86 -5.51 21.34
N GLN A 49 3.31 -4.25 21.36
CA GLN A 49 4.52 -3.82 22.09
C GLN A 49 4.23 -2.54 22.90
N PRO A 50 3.53 -2.67 24.04
CA PRO A 50 3.18 -1.54 24.89
C PRO A 50 4.38 -0.94 25.64
N GLU A 51 5.41 -1.73 25.97
CA GLU A 51 6.54 -1.32 26.82
C GLU A 51 7.69 -0.59 26.11
N LEU A 52 7.62 -0.43 24.78
CA LEU A 52 8.64 0.32 24.05
C LEU A 52 8.66 1.78 24.51
N VAL A 53 9.85 2.29 24.83
CA VAL A 53 10.07 3.72 25.07
C VAL A 53 9.76 4.46 23.77
N ARG A 54 8.79 5.39 23.81
CA ARG A 54 8.33 6.16 22.64
C ARG A 54 8.81 7.60 22.76
N PRO A 55 9.94 7.98 22.12
CA PRO A 55 10.46 9.35 22.14
C PRO A 55 9.52 10.35 21.46
N TYR A 56 8.71 9.86 20.50
CA TYR A 56 7.75 10.67 19.76
C TYR A 56 6.33 10.14 19.96
N LYS A 57 5.47 10.96 20.55
CA LYS A 57 4.01 10.76 20.54
C LYS A 57 3.42 11.79 19.58
N THR A 58 2.65 11.33 18.62
CA THR A 58 1.86 12.21 17.76
C THR A 58 0.96 13.10 18.61
N TRP A 59 0.98 14.41 18.34
CA TRP A 59 0.10 15.36 18.99
C TRP A 59 -1.36 14.96 18.72
N LEU A 60 -2.19 14.95 19.77
CA LEU A 60 -3.59 14.51 19.73
C LEU A 60 -3.84 13.00 19.46
N TYR A 61 -2.84 12.14 19.66
CA TYR A 61 -3.08 10.68 19.64
C TYR A 61 -4.11 10.29 20.73
N PRO A 62 -5.15 9.50 20.43
CA PRO A 62 -5.37 8.66 19.23
C PRO A 62 -6.30 9.25 18.16
N ILE A 63 -6.71 10.51 18.27
CA ILE A 63 -7.74 11.10 17.41
C ILE A 63 -7.21 11.30 15.99
N THR A 64 -5.97 11.80 15.86
CA THR A 64 -5.38 12.11 14.55
C THR A 64 -5.25 10.88 13.63
N PRO A 65 -4.78 9.69 14.10
CA PRO A 65 -4.67 8.53 13.23
C PRO A 65 -6.01 7.84 12.99
N MET A 66 -6.97 7.94 13.92
CA MET A 66 -8.31 7.41 13.74
C MET A 66 -9.07 8.19 12.66
N LEU A 67 -8.96 9.53 12.67
CA LEU A 67 -9.54 10.38 11.64
C LEU A 67 -8.90 10.12 10.28
N TYR A 68 -7.57 9.96 10.22
CA TYR A 68 -6.90 9.56 8.99
C TYR A 68 -7.41 8.23 8.43
N LEU A 69 -7.53 7.20 9.28
CA LEU A 69 -8.06 5.90 8.86
C LEU A 69 -9.49 6.00 8.33
N LEU A 70 -10.34 6.79 9.00
CA LEU A 70 -11.72 7.01 8.55
C LEU A 70 -11.76 7.69 7.18
N LEU A 71 -11.02 8.79 7.00
CA LEU A 71 -10.98 9.50 5.72
C LEU A 71 -10.36 8.65 4.61
N MET A 72 -9.25 7.98 4.88
CA MET A 72 -8.60 7.13 3.90
C MET A 72 -9.47 5.91 3.52
N GLY A 73 -10.14 5.29 4.50
CA GLY A 73 -11.10 4.23 4.26
C GLY A 73 -12.29 4.71 3.42
N TRP A 74 -12.80 5.91 3.70
CA TRP A 74 -13.85 6.55 2.90
C TRP A 74 -13.40 6.80 1.45
N THR A 75 -12.19 7.34 1.25
CA THR A 75 -11.64 7.55 -0.09
C THR A 75 -11.47 6.24 -0.86
N LEU A 76 -10.93 5.19 -0.22
CA LEU A 76 -10.80 3.86 -0.83
C LEU A 76 -12.16 3.27 -1.21
N TRP A 77 -13.16 3.44 -0.36
CA TRP A 77 -14.54 3.01 -0.63
C TRP A 77 -15.13 3.73 -1.85
N HIS A 78 -14.98 5.06 -1.91
CA HIS A 78 -15.44 5.84 -3.06
C HIS A 78 -14.77 5.42 -4.37
N ILE A 79 -13.44 5.26 -4.37
CA ILE A 79 -12.70 4.83 -5.57
C ILE A 79 -13.17 3.46 -6.05
N THR A 80 -13.45 2.54 -5.11
CA THR A 80 -13.93 1.18 -5.44
C THR A 80 -15.29 1.21 -6.14
N ILE A 81 -16.18 2.11 -5.74
CA ILE A 81 -17.51 2.26 -6.35
C ILE A 81 -17.42 2.98 -7.71
N GLU A 82 -16.64 4.06 -7.80
CA GLU A 82 -16.56 4.87 -9.02
C GLU A 82 -15.79 4.18 -10.15
N LYS A 83 -14.71 3.44 -9.81
CA LYS A 83 -13.78 2.85 -10.78
C LYS A 83 -13.37 1.43 -10.36
N PRO A 84 -14.32 0.47 -10.35
CA PRO A 84 -14.08 -0.89 -9.86
C PRO A 84 -12.99 -1.63 -10.65
N ASN A 85 -12.87 -1.39 -11.95
CA ASN A 85 -11.86 -2.06 -12.79
C ASN A 85 -10.42 -1.69 -12.40
N GLU A 86 -10.16 -0.43 -12.08
CA GLU A 86 -8.82 0.06 -11.71
C GLU A 86 -8.46 -0.33 -10.27
N ALA A 87 -9.46 -0.38 -9.39
CA ALA A 87 -9.33 -0.95 -8.04
C ALA A 87 -9.00 -2.46 -8.08
N LEU A 88 -9.62 -3.22 -8.99
CA LEU A 88 -9.30 -4.64 -9.19
C LEU A 88 -7.88 -4.86 -9.73
N MET A 89 -7.43 -4.02 -10.66
CA MET A 89 -6.06 -4.09 -11.18
C MET A 89 -5.02 -3.84 -10.07
N SER A 90 -5.24 -2.83 -9.24
CA SER A 90 -4.35 -2.53 -8.10
C SER A 90 -4.35 -3.62 -7.05
N LEU A 91 -5.53 -4.17 -6.70
CA LEU A 91 -5.62 -5.36 -5.84
C LEU A 91 -4.85 -6.55 -6.41
N THR A 92 -4.96 -6.81 -7.72
CA THR A 92 -4.26 -7.92 -8.38
C THR A 92 -2.75 -7.77 -8.26
N VAL A 93 -2.22 -6.57 -8.46
CA VAL A 93 -0.79 -6.28 -8.31
C VAL A 93 -0.32 -6.49 -6.86
N ILE A 94 -1.11 -6.07 -5.88
CA ILE A 94 -0.80 -6.26 -4.46
C ILE A 94 -0.80 -7.75 -4.10
N VAL A 95 -1.81 -8.50 -4.54
CA VAL A 95 -1.88 -9.95 -4.34
C VAL A 95 -0.71 -10.66 -5.03
N ALA A 96 -0.35 -10.28 -6.25
CA ALA A 96 0.82 -10.81 -6.94
C ALA A 96 2.12 -10.55 -6.14
N GLY A 97 2.26 -9.37 -5.53
CA GLY A 97 3.37 -9.06 -4.61
C GLY A 97 3.41 -9.98 -3.39
N ILE A 98 2.26 -10.26 -2.77
CA ILE A 98 2.14 -11.20 -1.63
C ILE A 98 2.50 -12.62 -2.07
N LEU A 99 1.99 -13.08 -3.22
CA LEU A 99 2.30 -14.40 -3.76
C LEU A 99 3.80 -14.55 -4.06
N MET A 100 4.43 -13.53 -4.65
CA MET A 100 5.89 -13.52 -4.85
C MET A 100 6.64 -13.56 -3.53
N TYR A 101 6.20 -12.83 -2.50
CA TYR A 101 6.79 -12.92 -1.16
C TYR A 101 6.67 -14.33 -0.59
N LEU A 102 5.49 -14.96 -0.66
CA LEU A 102 5.25 -16.34 -0.21
C LEU A 102 6.07 -17.38 -0.98
N ALA A 103 6.24 -17.18 -2.29
CA ALA A 103 7.13 -18.01 -3.10
C ALA A 103 8.59 -17.82 -2.67
N SER A 104 9.01 -16.59 -2.38
CA SER A 104 10.39 -16.29 -1.98
C SER A 104 10.77 -16.90 -0.63
N ILE A 105 9.85 -16.93 0.34
CA ILE A 105 10.06 -17.60 1.65
C ILE A 105 10.10 -19.12 1.49
N THR A 106 9.28 -19.69 0.60
CA THR A 106 9.36 -21.12 0.25
C THR A 106 10.71 -21.49 -0.37
N ILE A 107 11.31 -20.60 -1.17
CA ILE A 107 12.59 -20.85 -1.87
C ILE A 107 13.82 -20.66 -0.94
N ARG A 108 13.71 -19.90 0.17
CA ARG A 108 14.78 -19.73 1.16
C ARG A 108 14.37 -20.22 2.56
N PRO A 109 14.36 -21.54 2.82
CA PRO A 109 13.91 -22.09 4.10
C PRO A 109 14.99 -22.05 5.21
N GLY A 110 15.90 -21.06 5.25
CA GLY A 110 17.14 -21.23 6.01
C GLY A 110 17.90 -20.01 6.54
N ARG A 111 17.26 -18.89 6.88
CA ARG A 111 17.90 -17.86 7.74
C ARG A 111 16.89 -17.28 8.73
N THR A 112 16.75 -17.97 9.86
CA THR A 112 16.30 -17.40 11.15
C THR A 112 17.33 -16.40 11.67
#